data_AF-A0A7S2F9A3-F1
#
_entry.id   AF-A0A7S2F9A3-F1
#
_cell.length_a   1.000
_cell.length_b   1.000
_cell.length_c   1.000
_cell.angle_alpha   90.00
_cell.angle_beta   90.00
_cell.angle_gamma   90.00
#
_symmetry.space_group_name_H-M   'P 1'
#
loop_
_entity.id
_entity.type
_entity.pdbx_description
1 polymer ?
#
loop_
_entity_poly.entity_id
_entity_poly.type
_entity_poly.pdbx_seq_one_letter_code
_entity_poly.pdbx_strand_id
1 'polypeptide(L)'
;DEVNELAGGLFVGSLDSKTKLLKEFCNDKLKGLRAPIDSNSDVKELIAVKEHLRDVEERAEEMSLLIDSTTASLQYLKAISTPGMDRKLDAINNAKDLWNDVLTQAPVTETAIVPVTKVWAGKTTDKMTLYAREMKRLYYDFKDREFFNYSASPKAARDLMVE
;
A
#
# COMPACT_ATOMS: atom_id res chain seq x y z
N ASP A 1 3.95 46.50 -19.55
CA ASP A 1 4.35 45.23 -18.91
C ASP A 1 3.12 44.37 -18.71
N GLU A 2 3.02 43.30 -19.51
CA GLU A 2 1.94 42.33 -19.39
C GLU A 2 2.22 41.47 -18.15
N VAL A 3 1.54 41.79 -17.05
CA VAL A 3 1.66 41.02 -15.80
C VAL A 3 1.06 39.64 -16.10
N ASN A 4 1.85 38.59 -16.03
CA ASN A 4 1.35 37.22 -16.14
C ASN A 4 0.46 36.94 -14.91
N GLU A 5 -0.85 37.11 -15.06
CA GLU A 5 -1.82 37.03 -13.96
C GLU A 5 -1.99 35.62 -13.38
N LEU A 6 -1.24 34.61 -13.85
CA LEU A 6 -1.39 33.19 -13.47
C LEU A 6 -2.84 32.68 -13.60
N ALA A 7 -3.69 33.39 -14.34
CA ALA A 7 -5.10 33.09 -14.56
C ALA A 7 -5.36 32.34 -15.88
N GLY A 8 -4.29 31.96 -16.58
CA GLY A 8 -4.37 31.26 -17.86
C GLY A 8 -4.99 29.87 -17.73
N GLY A 9 -5.66 29.41 -18.79
CA GLY A 9 -6.35 28.10 -18.82
C GLY A 9 -5.47 26.90 -18.48
N LEU A 10 -4.16 26.98 -18.74
CA LEU A 10 -3.18 25.94 -18.35
C LEU A 10 -3.08 25.80 -16.83
N PHE A 11 -3.02 26.91 -16.09
CA PHE A 11 -2.92 26.87 -14.63
C PHE A 11 -4.22 26.34 -14.02
N VAL A 12 -5.36 26.84 -14.49
CA VAL A 12 -6.69 26.35 -14.07
C VAL A 12 -6.85 24.86 -14.35
N GLY A 13 -6.45 24.39 -15.54
CA GLY A 13 -6.50 22.97 -15.89
C GLY A 13 -5.58 22.09 -15.03
N SER A 14 -4.45 22.63 -14.56
CA SER A 14 -3.57 21.96 -13.60
C SER A 14 -4.26 21.77 -12.25
N LEU A 15 -4.98 22.79 -11.75
CA LEU A 15 -5.74 22.70 -10.48
C LEU A 15 -6.87 21.67 -10.57
N ASP A 16 -7.56 21.58 -11.71
CA ASP A 16 -8.58 20.54 -11.95
C ASP A 16 -7.96 19.14 -11.92
N SER A 17 -6.79 18.98 -12.57
CA SER A 17 -6.08 17.71 -12.62
C SER A 17 -5.62 17.28 -11.22
N LYS A 18 -5.08 18.20 -10.42
CA LYS A 18 -4.73 17.95 -9.01
C LYS A 18 -5.93 17.51 -8.18
N THR A 19 -7.05 18.21 -8.31
CA THR A 19 -8.30 17.88 -7.61
C THR A 19 -8.81 16.50 -8.00
N LYS A 20 -8.72 16.14 -9.29
CA LYS A 20 -9.09 14.82 -9.79
C LYS A 20 -8.20 13.72 -9.21
N LEU A 21 -6.89 13.90 -9.26
CA LEU A 21 -5.91 12.94 -8.71
C LEU A 21 -6.14 12.70 -7.22
N LEU A 22 -6.41 13.76 -6.44
CA LEU A 22 -6.75 13.65 -5.03
C LEU A 22 -8.00 12.79 -4.81
N LYS A 23 -9.07 13.02 -5.57
CA LYS A 23 -10.30 12.23 -5.48
C LYS A 23 -10.08 10.77 -5.86
N GLU A 24 -9.33 10.51 -6.92
CA GLU A 24 -9.01 9.14 -7.35
C GLU A 24 -8.22 8.41 -6.27
N PHE A 25 -7.22 9.07 -5.69
CA PHE A 25 -6.46 8.54 -4.56
C PHE A 25 -7.36 8.23 -3.36
N CYS A 26 -8.19 9.19 -2.92
CA CYS A 26 -9.06 8.98 -1.76
C CYS A 26 -10.06 7.84 -1.97
N ASN A 27 -10.68 7.76 -3.16
CA ASN A 27 -11.62 6.68 -3.47
C ASN A 27 -10.94 5.31 -3.52
N ASP A 28 -9.73 5.23 -4.10
CA ASP A 28 -8.93 3.99 -4.09
C ASP A 28 -8.61 3.55 -2.65
N LYS A 29 -8.13 4.49 -1.81
CA LYS A 29 -7.81 4.19 -0.41
C LYS A 29 -9.03 3.81 0.40
N LEU A 30 -10.15 4.51 0.27
CA LEU A 30 -11.39 4.14 0.96
C LEU A 30 -11.88 2.75 0.54
N LYS A 31 -11.80 2.42 -0.74
CA LYS A 31 -12.18 1.08 -1.24
C LYS A 31 -11.28 0.00 -0.63
N GLY A 32 -9.98 0.22 -0.62
CA GLY A 32 -9.01 -0.71 -0.02
C GLY A 32 -9.18 -0.87 1.49
N LEU A 33 -9.30 0.24 2.22
CA LEU A 33 -9.43 0.23 3.68
C LEU A 33 -10.75 -0.37 4.18
N ARG A 34 -11.83 -0.28 3.39
CA ARG A 34 -13.14 -0.88 3.69
C ARG A 34 -13.29 -2.31 3.18
N ALA A 35 -12.24 -2.88 2.57
CA ALA A 35 -12.28 -4.27 2.15
C ALA A 35 -12.51 -5.19 3.37
N PRO A 36 -13.46 -6.14 3.30
CA PRO A 36 -13.71 -7.05 4.40
C PRO A 36 -12.51 -7.99 4.57
N ILE A 37 -11.86 -7.95 5.73
CA ILE A 37 -10.77 -8.85 6.11
C ILE A 37 -11.18 -9.63 7.35
N ASP A 38 -11.13 -10.96 7.26
CA ASP A 38 -11.41 -11.85 8.37
C ASP A 38 -10.26 -12.84 8.61
N SER A 39 -10.44 -13.79 9.55
CA SER A 39 -9.39 -14.75 9.89
C SER A 39 -9.15 -15.83 8.82
N ASN A 40 -10.05 -15.95 7.85
CA ASN A 40 -9.99 -16.87 6.72
C ASN A 40 -9.46 -16.19 5.45
N SER A 41 -9.44 -14.86 5.39
CA SER A 41 -8.80 -14.09 4.33
C SER A 41 -7.39 -14.56 4.00
N ASP A 42 -7.06 -14.55 2.71
CA ASP A 42 -5.71 -14.83 2.21
C ASP A 42 -4.73 -13.78 2.77
N VAL A 43 -3.48 -14.17 3.01
CA VAL A 43 -2.40 -13.27 3.43
C VAL A 43 -2.22 -12.13 2.44
N LYS A 44 -2.50 -12.37 1.15
CA LYS A 44 -2.46 -11.34 0.11
C LYS A 44 -3.45 -10.21 0.35
N GLU A 45 -4.65 -10.51 0.84
CA GLU A 45 -5.68 -9.52 1.14
C GLU A 45 -5.25 -8.66 2.33
N LEU A 46 -4.68 -9.30 3.36
CA LEU A 46 -4.11 -8.59 4.51
C LEU A 46 -2.94 -7.68 4.09
N ILE A 47 -2.07 -8.15 3.20
CA ILE A 47 -0.96 -7.34 2.65
C ILE A 47 -1.51 -6.14 1.89
N ALA A 48 -2.49 -6.33 1.00
CA ALA A 48 -3.08 -5.24 0.23
C ALA A 48 -3.67 -4.14 1.13
N VAL A 49 -4.41 -4.52 2.20
CA VAL A 49 -4.94 -3.52 3.15
C VAL A 49 -3.82 -2.78 3.89
N LYS A 50 -2.73 -3.48 4.25
CA LYS A 50 -1.55 -2.85 4.85
C LYS A 50 -0.82 -1.90 3.90
N GLU A 51 -0.78 -2.21 2.61
CA GLU A 51 -0.24 -1.30 1.59
C GLU A 51 -1.08 -0.02 1.50
N HIS A 52 -2.41 -0.12 1.53
CA HIS A 52 -3.27 1.07 1.58
C HIS A 52 -3.04 1.91 2.84
N LEU A 53 -2.89 1.29 4.02
CA LEU A 53 -2.58 2.01 5.26
C LEU A 53 -1.23 2.74 5.18
N ARG A 54 -0.20 2.04 4.67
CA ARG A 54 1.13 2.61 4.47
C ARG A 54 1.12 3.79 3.50
N ASP A 55 0.42 3.65 2.36
CA ASP A 55 0.32 4.73 1.39
C ASP A 55 -0.37 5.98 1.96
N VAL A 56 -1.36 5.79 2.84
CA VAL A 56 -2.02 6.90 3.53
C VAL A 56 -1.05 7.61 4.46
N GLU A 57 -0.25 6.86 5.23
CA GLU A 57 0.77 7.42 6.12
C GLU A 57 1.87 8.16 5.36
N GLU A 58 2.47 7.54 4.33
CA GLU A 58 3.58 8.12 3.56
C GLU A 58 3.18 9.38 2.79
N ARG A 59 1.92 9.49 2.36
CA ARG A 59 1.44 10.61 1.53
C ARG A 59 0.56 11.60 2.29
N ALA A 60 0.39 11.47 3.60
CA ALA A 60 -0.53 12.30 4.36
C ALA A 60 -0.19 13.81 4.25
N GLU A 61 1.09 14.15 4.39
CA GLU A 61 1.57 15.52 4.28
C GLU A 61 1.44 16.06 2.85
N GLU A 62 1.79 15.24 1.85
CA GLU A 62 1.66 15.57 0.42
C GLU A 62 0.21 15.92 0.07
N MET A 63 -0.75 15.09 0.49
CA MET A 63 -2.17 15.30 0.22
C MET A 63 -2.71 16.54 0.92
N SER A 64 -2.30 16.77 2.17
CA SER A 64 -2.71 17.96 2.94
C SER A 64 -2.19 19.26 2.30
N LEU A 65 -0.90 19.28 1.91
CA LEU A 65 -0.31 20.41 1.18
C LEU A 65 -0.98 20.64 -0.17
N LEU A 66 -1.33 19.57 -0.89
CA LEU A 66 -2.03 19.66 -2.17
C LEU A 66 -3.40 20.30 -2.00
N ILE A 67 -4.17 19.91 -0.97
CA ILE A 67 -5.46 20.51 -0.64
C ILE A 67 -5.30 22.00 -0.33
N ASP A 68 -4.38 22.35 0.56
CA ASP A 68 -4.19 23.73 1.02
C ASP A 68 -3.74 24.63 -0.13
N SER A 69 -2.73 24.20 -0.89
CA SER A 69 -2.20 24.96 -2.03
C SER A 69 -3.22 25.12 -3.16
N THR A 70 -4.00 24.08 -3.46
CA THR A 70 -5.04 24.14 -4.49
C THR A 70 -6.19 25.03 -4.06
N THR A 71 -6.60 24.95 -2.79
CA THR A 71 -7.65 25.80 -2.21
C THR A 71 -7.23 27.27 -2.24
N ALA A 72 -6.02 27.59 -1.78
CA ALA A 72 -5.48 28.95 -1.81
C ALA A 72 -5.40 29.50 -3.24
N SER A 73 -4.95 28.69 -4.20
CA SER A 73 -4.87 29.07 -5.61
C SER A 73 -6.26 29.40 -6.20
N LEU A 74 -7.26 28.56 -5.93
CA LEU A 74 -8.64 28.78 -6.39
C LEU A 74 -9.27 30.01 -5.72
N GLN A 75 -9.00 30.26 -4.45
CA GLN A 75 -9.45 31.46 -3.75
C GLN A 75 -8.84 32.74 -4.34
N TYR A 76 -7.54 32.72 -4.67
CA TYR A 76 -6.89 33.82 -5.38
C TYR A 76 -7.54 34.08 -6.75
N LEU A 77 -7.74 33.03 -7.56
CA LEU A 77 -8.39 33.15 -8.87
C LEU A 77 -9.82 33.69 -8.77
N LYS A 78 -10.55 33.32 -7.70
CA LYS A 78 -11.87 33.87 -7.39
C LYS A 78 -11.78 35.37 -7.05
N ALA A 79 -10.78 35.78 -6.27
CA ALA A 79 -10.60 37.18 -5.88
C ALA A 79 -10.31 38.09 -7.08
N ILE A 80 -9.59 37.60 -8.09
CA ILE A 80 -9.36 38.31 -9.35
C ILE A 80 -10.50 38.12 -10.38
N SER A 81 -11.67 37.64 -9.95
CA SER A 81 -12.88 37.48 -10.76
C SER A 81 -12.74 36.50 -11.95
N THR A 82 -11.89 35.48 -11.83
CA THR A 82 -11.84 34.41 -12.84
C THR A 82 -13.16 33.63 -12.85
N PRO A 83 -13.83 33.46 -14.01
CA PRO A 83 -15.12 32.75 -14.08
C PRO A 83 -15.03 31.29 -13.64
N GLY A 84 -16.10 30.79 -13.02
CA GLY A 84 -16.28 29.36 -12.73
C GLY A 84 -15.46 28.81 -11.55
N MET A 85 -14.85 29.67 -10.73
CA MET A 85 -14.05 29.23 -9.57
C MET A 85 -14.90 28.65 -8.44
N ASP A 86 -16.16 29.08 -8.26
CA ASP A 86 -17.04 28.54 -7.21
C ASP A 86 -17.21 27.02 -7.33
N ARG A 87 -17.53 26.55 -8.54
CA ARG A 87 -17.66 25.11 -8.80
C ARG A 87 -16.37 24.33 -8.56
N LYS A 88 -15.20 24.96 -8.78
CA LYS A 88 -13.89 24.33 -8.53
C LYS A 88 -13.57 24.30 -7.04
N LEU A 89 -13.94 25.34 -6.30
CA LEU A 89 -13.86 25.37 -4.84
C LEU A 89 -14.72 24.28 -4.21
N ASP A 90 -15.95 24.11 -4.69
CA ASP A 90 -16.80 22.99 -4.26
C ASP A 90 -16.15 21.64 -4.58
N ALA A 91 -15.51 21.52 -5.74
CA ALA A 91 -14.85 20.29 -6.13
C ALA A 91 -13.67 19.92 -5.23
N ILE A 92 -12.83 20.88 -4.82
CA ILE A 92 -11.72 20.63 -3.89
C ILE A 92 -12.21 20.41 -2.46
N ASN A 93 -13.27 21.10 -2.02
CA ASN A 93 -13.90 20.85 -0.72
C ASN A 93 -14.44 19.43 -0.62
N ASN A 94 -15.14 18.94 -1.65
CA ASN A 94 -15.58 17.55 -1.70
C ASN A 94 -14.40 16.56 -1.69
N ALA A 95 -13.25 16.92 -2.27
CA ALA A 95 -12.05 16.08 -2.22
C ALA A 95 -11.42 16.08 -0.82
N LYS A 96 -11.45 17.23 -0.13
CA LYS A 96 -11.02 17.37 1.27
C LYS A 96 -11.88 16.52 2.21
N ASP A 97 -13.20 16.49 1.99
CA ASP A 97 -14.10 15.64 2.79
C ASP A 97 -13.77 14.17 2.60
N LEU A 98 -13.52 13.73 1.36
CA LEU A 98 -13.06 12.35 1.09
C LEU A 98 -11.71 12.04 1.75
N TRP A 99 -10.80 13.01 1.80
CA TRP A 99 -9.53 12.85 2.50
C TRP A 99 -9.73 12.70 4.02
N ASN A 100 -10.63 13.48 4.61
CA ASN A 100 -10.98 13.33 6.03
C ASN A 100 -11.63 11.97 6.32
N ASP A 101 -12.46 11.45 5.40
CA ASP A 101 -13.01 10.10 5.51
C ASP A 101 -11.89 9.04 5.49
N VAL A 102 -10.87 9.20 4.63
CA VAL A 102 -9.69 8.32 4.60
C VAL A 102 -8.96 8.36 5.94
N LEU A 103 -8.67 9.56 6.46
CA LEU A 103 -7.98 9.74 7.74
C LEU A 103 -8.79 9.16 8.92
N THR A 104 -10.11 9.19 8.85
CA THR A 104 -10.99 8.59 9.86
C THR A 104 -11.03 7.07 9.74
N GLN A 105 -11.05 6.54 8.51
CA GLN A 105 -11.15 5.11 8.25
C GLN A 105 -9.83 4.36 8.54
N ALA A 106 -8.68 4.98 8.26
CA ALA A 106 -7.37 4.35 8.43
C ALA A 106 -7.15 3.75 9.85
N PRO A 107 -7.32 4.49 10.97
CA PRO A 107 -7.13 3.93 12.31
C PRO A 107 -8.17 2.87 12.68
N VAL A 108 -9.40 2.97 12.14
CA VAL A 108 -10.44 1.95 12.32
C VAL A 108 -9.99 0.63 11.67
N THR A 109 -9.51 0.71 10.44
CA THR A 109 -9.00 -0.45 9.69
C THR A 109 -7.75 -1.03 10.34
N GLU A 110 -6.80 -0.18 10.76
CA GLU A 110 -5.59 -0.62 11.46
C GLU A 110 -5.92 -1.46 12.70
N THR A 111 -6.86 -0.98 13.52
CA THR A 111 -7.32 -1.70 14.72
C THR A 111 -8.02 -3.01 14.35
N ALA A 112 -8.85 -3.00 13.31
CA ALA A 112 -9.62 -4.16 12.87
C ALA A 112 -8.74 -5.32 12.36
N ILE A 113 -7.61 -5.03 11.73
CA ILE A 113 -6.73 -6.07 11.15
C ILE A 113 -5.72 -6.66 12.14
N VAL A 114 -5.62 -6.13 13.37
CA VAL A 114 -4.68 -6.64 14.40
C VAL A 114 -4.89 -8.14 14.70
N PRO A 115 -6.12 -8.64 14.95
CA PRO A 115 -6.34 -10.05 15.26
C PRO A 115 -5.93 -10.96 14.09
N VAL A 116 -6.29 -10.58 12.86
CA VAL A 116 -5.97 -11.33 11.64
C VAL A 116 -4.46 -11.36 11.40
N THR A 117 -3.78 -10.24 11.64
CA THR A 117 -2.31 -10.16 11.59
C THR A 117 -1.66 -11.14 12.57
N LYS A 118 -2.17 -11.25 13.80
CA LYS A 118 -1.64 -12.19 14.80
C LYS A 118 -1.83 -13.65 14.37
N VAL A 119 -2.99 -13.99 13.80
CA VAL A 119 -3.25 -15.35 13.27
C VAL A 119 -2.27 -15.70 12.16
N TRP A 120 -2.04 -14.79 11.21
CA TRP A 120 -1.11 -15.02 10.11
C TRP A 120 0.37 -15.06 10.56
N ALA A 121 0.74 -14.27 11.56
CA ALA A 121 2.06 -14.36 12.18
C ALA A 121 2.29 -15.77 12.76
N GLY A 122 1.34 -16.29 13.54
CA GLY A 122 1.39 -17.65 14.08
C GLY A 122 1.50 -18.72 12.99
N LYS A 123 0.60 -18.68 11.99
CA LYS A 123 0.65 -19.60 10.83
C LYS A 123 2.00 -19.57 10.12
N THR A 124 2.62 -18.40 10.01
CA THR A 124 3.93 -18.23 9.36
C THR A 124 5.05 -18.84 10.21
N THR A 125 5.07 -18.55 11.52
CA THR A 125 6.03 -19.13 12.45
C THR A 125 5.97 -20.66 12.48
N ASP A 126 4.77 -21.24 12.46
CA ASP A 126 4.58 -22.69 12.42
C ASP A 126 5.16 -23.30 11.13
N LYS A 127 4.88 -22.69 9.98
CA LYS A 127 5.44 -23.11 8.68
C LYS A 127 6.96 -23.04 8.67
N MET A 128 7.55 -21.95 9.19
CA MET A 128 9.00 -21.80 9.29
C MET A 128 9.62 -22.87 10.19
N THR A 129 8.98 -23.16 11.32
CA THR A 129 9.44 -24.19 12.27
C THR A 129 9.40 -25.58 11.65
N LEU A 130 8.33 -25.90 10.93
CA LEU A 130 8.19 -27.16 10.22
C LEU A 130 9.26 -27.31 9.13
N TYR A 131 9.45 -26.27 8.31
CA TYR A 131 10.47 -26.24 7.27
C TYR A 131 11.88 -26.43 7.85
N ALA A 132 12.22 -25.73 8.93
CA ALA A 132 13.51 -25.85 9.58
C ALA A 132 13.77 -27.28 10.11
N ARG A 133 12.74 -27.91 10.68
CA ARG A 133 12.80 -29.30 11.13
C ARG A 133 13.01 -30.27 9.97
N GLU A 134 12.26 -30.09 8.90
CA GLU A 134 12.36 -30.92 7.70
C GLU A 134 13.74 -30.78 7.04
N MET A 135 14.26 -29.56 6.95
CA MET A 135 15.59 -29.33 6.40
C MET A 135 16.69 -29.94 7.24
N LYS A 136 16.56 -29.90 8.57
CA LYS A 136 17.49 -30.57 9.48
C LYS A 136 17.45 -32.10 9.29
N ARG A 137 16.25 -32.68 9.13
CA ARG A 137 16.09 -34.10 8.83
C ARG A 137 16.75 -34.46 7.50
N LEU A 138 16.41 -33.75 6.43
CA LEU A 138 16.98 -33.98 5.10
C LEU A 138 18.50 -33.82 5.08
N TYR A 139 19.05 -32.89 5.87
CA TYR A 139 20.49 -32.75 6.05
C TYR A 139 21.11 -34.01 6.70
N TYR A 140 20.52 -34.53 7.77
CA TYR A 140 21.02 -35.75 8.41
C TYR A 140 20.87 -36.97 7.49
N ASP A 141 19.72 -37.12 6.83
CA ASP A 141 19.48 -38.20 5.86
C ASP A 141 20.49 -38.14 4.71
N PHE A 142 20.82 -36.94 4.23
CA PHE A 142 21.85 -36.74 3.22
C PHE A 142 23.25 -37.10 3.73
N LYS A 143 23.58 -36.73 4.97
CA LYS A 143 24.87 -37.06 5.61
C LYS A 143 25.02 -38.53 5.99
N ASP A 144 23.93 -39.25 6.17
CA ASP A 144 23.94 -40.68 6.45
C ASP A 144 24.07 -41.55 5.18
N ARG A 145 24.00 -40.94 3.99
CA ARG A 145 24.22 -41.66 2.72
C ARG A 145 25.62 -42.29 2.67
N GLU A 146 25.71 -43.48 2.07
CA GLU A 146 26.92 -44.29 1.96
C GLU A 146 28.15 -43.55 1.42
N PHE A 147 27.93 -42.54 0.57
CA PHE A 147 28.97 -41.65 0.08
C PHE A 147 29.76 -40.98 1.21
N PHE A 148 29.06 -40.43 2.21
CA PHE A 148 29.68 -39.70 3.32
C PHE A 148 30.19 -40.62 4.42
N ASN A 149 29.70 -41.85 4.49
CA ASN A 149 30.15 -42.89 5.40
C ASN A 149 31.30 -43.75 4.83
N TYR A 150 31.85 -43.38 3.66
CA TYR A 150 32.96 -44.06 2.97
C TYR A 150 32.73 -45.55 2.69
N SER A 151 31.47 -46.00 2.70
CA SER A 151 31.08 -47.37 2.44
C SER A 151 30.81 -47.65 0.96
N ALA A 152 30.69 -46.60 0.13
CA ALA A 152 30.46 -46.71 -1.31
C ALA A 152 31.77 -46.75 -2.14
N SER A 153 31.78 -47.56 -3.21
CA SER A 153 32.87 -47.57 -4.21
C SER A 153 32.88 -46.27 -5.05
N PRO A 154 34.02 -45.86 -5.66
CA PRO A 154 34.12 -44.60 -6.42
C PRO A 154 33.15 -44.42 -7.60
N LYS A 155 32.58 -45.52 -8.10
CA LYS A 155 31.54 -45.49 -9.16
C LYS A 155 30.14 -45.30 -8.55
N ALA A 156 29.78 -46.10 -7.55
CA ALA A 156 28.51 -45.99 -6.83
C ALA A 156 28.36 -44.63 -6.11
N ALA A 157 29.47 -44.10 -5.59
CA ALA A 157 29.58 -42.77 -5.00
C ALA A 157 29.15 -41.65 -5.97
N ARG A 158 29.49 -41.77 -7.26
CA ARG A 158 29.12 -40.79 -8.29
C ARG A 158 27.64 -40.86 -8.65
N ASP A 159 27.10 -42.08 -8.72
CA ASP A 159 25.69 -42.29 -9.04
C ASP A 159 24.78 -41.76 -7.90
N LEU A 160 25.20 -41.90 -6.63
CA LEU A 160 24.48 -41.41 -5.44
C LEU A 160 24.48 -39.88 -5.24
N MET A 161 25.30 -39.13 -5.98
CA MET A 161 25.37 -37.65 -5.91
C MET A 161 24.48 -36.94 -6.94
N VAL A 162 23.94 -37.66 -7.93
CA VAL A 162 23.17 -37.10 -9.06
C VAL A 162 21.65 -37.22 -8.85
N GLU A 163 21.20 -38.07 -7.91
CA GLU A 163 19.80 -38.21 -7.43
C GLU A 163 19.57 -37.61 -6.02
#